data_AF-A0A2G2CJ19-F1
#
_entry.id   AF-A0A2G2CJ19-F1
#
_cell.length_a   1.000
_cell.length_b   1.000
_cell.length_c   1.000
_cell.angle_alpha   90.00
_cell.angle_beta   90.00
_cell.angle_gamma   90.00
#
_symmetry.space_group_name_H-M   'P 1'
#
loop_
_entity.id
_entity.type
_entity.pdbx_description
1 polymer ?
#
loop_
_entity_poly.entity_id
_entity_poly.type
_entity_poly.pdbx_seq_one_letter_code
_entity_poly.pdbx_strand_id
1 'polypeptide(L)'
;MITNKTVLNKMKILKYIVFVGILAFASSCQNNKPTNPTIMGLWKLESMKVRDTATNIWSHYLGGMEGYLLYDATGHVALHLYEKGYEKAGMHFPNFNDSIPLKALKYITKSYYYMGNYKVSEKDSIVSHFKLSHSNPSEFGLTAQRRFYFSGDTLVMQPVEHKNSKLKLKWLMTK
;
A
#
# COMPACT_ATOMS: atom_id res chain seq x y z
N MET A 1 -50.63 -40.53 47.38
CA MET A 1 -50.68 -39.84 46.07
C MET A 1 -49.94 -38.51 46.23
N ILE A 2 -49.21 -38.03 45.21
CA ILE A 2 -48.37 -36.81 45.18
C ILE A 2 -46.88 -37.03 45.53
N THR A 3 -46.07 -37.38 44.52
CA THR A 3 -44.62 -37.05 44.51
C THR A 3 -43.92 -37.11 43.13
N ASN A 4 -44.64 -37.32 42.01
CA ASN A 4 -43.99 -37.50 40.70
C ASN A 4 -43.97 -36.27 39.76
N LYS A 5 -44.65 -35.17 40.09
CA LYS A 5 -44.73 -34.00 39.18
C LYS A 5 -43.48 -33.11 39.19
N THR A 6 -42.76 -33.04 40.32
CA THR A 6 -41.67 -32.07 40.52
C THR A 6 -40.36 -32.46 39.81
N VAL A 7 -40.07 -33.76 39.74
CA VAL A 7 -38.85 -34.30 39.10
C VAL A 7 -38.94 -34.22 37.57
N LEU A 8 -40.12 -34.52 37.01
CA LEU A 8 -40.36 -34.49 35.57
C LEU A 8 -40.23 -33.07 34.99
N ASN A 9 -40.56 -32.03 35.78
CA ASN A 9 -40.48 -30.64 35.36
C ASN A 9 -39.02 -30.11 35.37
N LYS A 10 -38.19 -30.55 36.34
CA LYS A 10 -36.76 -30.22 36.38
C LYS A 10 -35.98 -30.82 35.19
N MET A 11 -36.33 -32.04 34.76
CA MET A 11 -35.70 -32.67 33.57
C MET A 11 -36.06 -31.99 32.25
N LYS A 12 -37.27 -31.42 32.12
CA LYS A 12 -37.65 -30.64 30.92
C LYS A 12 -36.91 -29.32 30.84
N ILE A 13 -36.78 -28.60 31.96
CA ILE A 13 -36.05 -27.32 32.03
C ILE A 13 -34.55 -27.53 31.74
N LEU A 14 -33.96 -28.62 32.25
CA LEU A 14 -32.55 -28.94 31.98
C LEU A 14 -32.28 -29.26 30.50
N LYS A 15 -33.21 -29.93 29.81
CA LYS A 15 -33.12 -30.18 28.36
C LYS A 15 -33.19 -28.90 27.54
N TYR A 16 -34.02 -27.93 27.93
CA TYR A 16 -34.08 -26.63 27.25
C TYR A 16 -32.81 -25.80 27.44
N ILE A 17 -32.21 -25.82 28.63
CA ILE A 17 -30.95 -25.09 28.90
C ILE A 17 -29.78 -25.69 28.08
N VAL A 18 -29.70 -27.02 27.98
CA VAL A 18 -28.68 -27.70 27.16
C VAL A 18 -28.90 -27.40 25.67
N PHE A 19 -30.15 -27.34 25.20
CA PHE A 19 -30.46 -27.04 23.80
C PHE A 19 -30.14 -25.58 23.41
N VAL A 20 -30.40 -24.61 24.30
CA VAL A 20 -30.05 -23.19 24.08
C VAL A 20 -28.53 -22.97 24.16
N GLY A 21 -27.82 -23.68 25.03
CA GLY A 21 -26.36 -23.64 25.10
C GLY A 21 -25.68 -24.14 23.81
N ILE A 22 -26.23 -25.20 23.18
CA ILE A 22 -25.69 -25.75 21.92
C ILE A 22 -25.95 -24.80 20.73
N LEU A 23 -27.10 -24.09 20.70
CA LEU A 23 -27.36 -23.10 19.65
C LEU A 23 -26.45 -21.87 19.74
N ALA A 24 -26.05 -21.46 20.94
CA ALA A 24 -25.17 -20.29 21.13
C ALA A 24 -23.73 -20.51 20.63
N PHE A 25 -23.24 -21.76 20.60
CA PHE A 25 -21.91 -22.09 20.08
C PHE A 25 -21.84 -22.16 18.55
N ALA A 26 -22.97 -22.31 17.85
CA ALA A 26 -22.99 -22.40 16.39
C ALA A 26 -22.87 -21.02 15.70
N SER A 27 -23.06 -19.92 16.44
CA SER A 27 -23.04 -18.55 15.87
C SER A 27 -21.71 -17.81 16.04
N SER A 28 -20.69 -18.41 16.69
CA SER A 28 -19.45 -17.70 17.02
C SER A 28 -18.30 -17.85 16.02
N CYS A 29 -18.52 -18.51 14.87
CA CYS A 29 -17.54 -18.54 13.78
C CYS A 29 -18.06 -17.75 12.58
N GLN A 30 -18.03 -16.42 12.66
CA GLN A 30 -17.92 -15.61 11.45
C GLN A 30 -16.55 -15.92 10.85
N ASN A 31 -16.54 -16.84 9.88
CA ASN A 31 -15.42 -17.03 8.97
C ASN A 31 -15.28 -15.74 8.14
N ASN A 32 -14.67 -14.72 8.72
CA ASN A 32 -14.09 -13.62 7.96
C ASN A 32 -13.01 -14.27 7.09
N LYS A 33 -13.38 -14.70 5.89
CA LYS A 33 -12.40 -15.06 4.87
C LYS A 33 -11.44 -13.87 4.81
N PRO A 34 -10.12 -14.07 4.93
CA PRO A 34 -9.18 -12.98 4.74
C PRO A 34 -9.50 -12.37 3.38
N THR A 35 -9.94 -11.12 3.37
CA THR A 35 -10.08 -10.37 2.12
C THR A 35 -8.69 -10.36 1.49
N ASN A 36 -8.58 -10.80 0.24
CA ASN A 36 -7.30 -10.75 -0.46
C ASN A 36 -6.76 -9.30 -0.34
N PRO A 37 -5.49 -9.12 0.07
CA PRO A 37 -4.93 -7.79 0.22
C PRO A 37 -5.04 -7.05 -1.11
N THR A 38 -5.66 -5.87 -1.07
CA THR A 38 -5.82 -5.01 -2.24
C THR A 38 -4.73 -3.95 -2.24
N ILE A 39 -4.32 -3.51 -3.44
CA ILE A 39 -3.36 -2.40 -3.56
C ILE A 39 -4.01 -1.05 -3.24
N MET A 40 -5.34 -1.00 -3.15
CA MET A 40 -6.07 0.23 -2.81
C MET A 40 -5.69 0.74 -1.42
N GLY A 41 -5.59 2.06 -1.30
CA GLY A 41 -5.23 2.74 -0.06
C GLY A 41 -4.10 3.75 -0.25
N LEU A 42 -3.84 4.49 0.82
CA LEU A 42 -2.67 5.34 0.94
C LEU A 42 -1.53 4.54 1.57
N TRP A 43 -0.36 4.66 0.99
CA TRP A 43 0.83 3.95 1.37
C TRP A 43 1.97 4.93 1.61
N LYS A 44 2.70 4.75 2.71
CA LYS A 44 3.91 5.50 3.01
C LYS A 44 5.14 4.68 2.63
N LEU A 45 6.12 5.32 2.00
CA LEU A 45 7.37 4.65 1.66
C LEU A 45 8.12 4.27 2.95
N GLU A 46 8.36 2.97 3.13
CA GLU A 46 9.23 2.45 4.19
C GLU A 46 10.69 2.48 3.72
N SER A 47 10.95 2.00 2.50
CA SER A 47 12.29 2.02 1.93
C SER A 47 12.28 1.99 0.41
N MET A 48 13.26 2.67 -0.18
CA MET A 48 13.67 2.48 -1.56
C MET A 48 15.14 2.07 -1.58
N LYS A 49 15.40 0.86 -2.06
CA LYS A 49 16.74 0.29 -2.13
C LYS A 49 17.15 0.02 -3.57
N VAL A 50 18.45 0.09 -3.82
CA VAL A 50 19.09 -0.27 -5.08
C VAL A 50 20.04 -1.43 -4.86
N ARG A 51 20.02 -2.40 -5.78
CA ARG A 51 20.95 -3.55 -5.76
C ARG A 51 22.21 -3.23 -6.55
N ASP A 52 23.36 -3.36 -5.91
CA ASP A 52 24.64 -3.40 -6.59
C ASP A 52 24.80 -4.73 -7.34
N THR A 53 25.14 -4.69 -8.63
CA THR A 53 25.20 -5.91 -9.45
C THR A 53 26.48 -6.71 -9.33
N ALA A 54 27.57 -6.12 -8.82
CA ALA A 54 28.82 -6.84 -8.61
C ALA A 54 28.79 -7.64 -7.30
N THR A 55 28.20 -7.06 -6.26
CA THR A 55 28.20 -7.58 -4.89
C THR A 55 26.85 -8.18 -4.46
N ASN A 56 25.77 -7.91 -5.20
CA ASN A 56 24.38 -8.23 -4.83
C ASN A 56 23.89 -7.59 -3.52
N ILE A 57 24.63 -6.62 -2.97
CA ILE A 57 24.24 -5.89 -1.77
C ILE A 57 23.15 -4.86 -2.10
N TRP A 58 22.16 -4.76 -1.22
CA TRP A 58 21.10 -3.74 -1.29
C TRP A 58 21.43 -2.57 -0.37
N SER A 59 21.52 -1.37 -0.94
CA SER A 59 21.74 -0.12 -0.20
C SER A 59 20.59 0.87 -0.43
N HIS A 60 20.53 1.92 0.39
CA HIS A 60 19.53 2.98 0.21
C HIS A 60 19.78 3.73 -1.09
N TYR A 61 18.71 3.93 -1.86
CA TYR A 61 18.76 4.77 -3.04
C TYR A 61 18.91 6.25 -2.62
N LEU A 62 19.90 6.95 -3.19
CA LEU A 62 20.21 8.37 -2.94
C LEU A 62 20.34 8.74 -1.44
N GLY A 63 20.88 7.84 -0.62
CA GLY A 63 21.02 8.06 0.82
C GLY A 63 19.71 7.98 1.61
N GLY A 64 18.59 7.69 0.95
CA GLY A 64 17.27 7.53 1.54
C GLY A 64 16.21 8.35 0.82
N MET A 65 15.10 7.70 0.49
CA MET A 65 13.91 8.35 -0.07
C MET A 65 12.76 8.23 0.92
N GLU A 66 11.85 9.18 0.85
CA GLU A 66 10.54 9.21 1.50
C GLU A 66 9.48 9.41 0.42
N GLY A 67 8.20 9.21 0.77
CA GLY A 67 7.14 9.37 -0.21
C GLY A 67 5.82 8.73 0.16
N TYR A 68 4.85 8.96 -0.71
CA TYR A 68 3.52 8.40 -0.63
C TYR A 68 3.09 7.83 -1.99
N LEU A 69 2.30 6.76 -1.93
CA LEU A 69 1.65 6.12 -3.06
C LEU A 69 0.17 5.95 -2.70
N LEU A 70 -0.72 6.46 -3.53
CA LEU A 70 -2.15 6.36 -3.37
C LEU A 70 -2.73 5.57 -4.53
N TYR A 71 -3.57 4.59 -4.23
CA TYR A 71 -4.48 3.95 -5.17
C TYR A 71 -5.91 4.14 -4.65
N ASP A 72 -6.79 4.72 -5.47
CA ASP A 72 -8.19 4.85 -5.11
C ASP A 72 -9.05 3.70 -5.68
N ALA A 73 -10.31 3.64 -5.28
CA ALA A 73 -11.24 2.60 -5.72
C ALA A 73 -11.76 2.80 -7.15
N THR A 74 -11.51 3.96 -7.77
CA THR A 74 -12.00 4.31 -9.11
C THR A 74 -10.94 4.16 -10.19
N GLY A 75 -9.73 3.71 -9.83
CA GLY A 75 -8.69 3.36 -10.78
C GLY A 75 -7.62 4.43 -10.97
N HIS A 76 -7.50 5.39 -10.04
CA HIS A 76 -6.47 6.43 -10.07
C HIS A 76 -5.30 6.12 -9.15
N VAL A 77 -4.13 6.59 -9.56
CA VAL A 77 -2.87 6.46 -8.82
C VAL A 77 -2.20 7.82 -8.68
N ALA A 78 -1.64 8.08 -7.51
CA ALA A 78 -0.73 9.20 -7.29
C ALA A 78 0.55 8.71 -6.61
N LEU A 79 1.70 9.13 -7.11
CA LEU A 79 3.01 8.86 -6.51
C LEU A 79 3.68 10.20 -6.21
N HIS A 80 4.27 10.29 -5.03
CA HIS A 80 5.26 11.32 -4.71
C HIS A 80 6.42 10.68 -3.99
N LEU A 81 7.60 10.71 -4.60
CA LEU A 81 8.89 10.30 -4.02
C LEU A 81 9.76 11.54 -3.84
N TYR A 82 10.52 11.61 -2.77
CA TYR A 82 11.48 12.68 -2.53
C TYR A 82 12.64 12.20 -1.66
N GLU A 83 13.80 12.84 -1.76
CA GLU A 83 14.93 12.55 -0.86
C GLU A 83 14.55 12.80 0.60
N LYS A 84 15.12 12.02 1.52
CA LYS A 84 14.84 12.15 2.95
C LYS A 84 15.10 13.58 3.45
N GLY A 85 14.12 14.17 4.16
CA GLY A 85 14.21 15.53 4.69
C GLY A 85 13.98 16.64 3.66
N TYR A 86 13.34 16.34 2.53
CA TYR A 86 12.97 17.30 1.48
C TYR A 86 12.14 18.49 2.00
N GLU A 87 11.36 18.30 3.06
CA GLU A 87 10.56 19.34 3.69
C GLU A 87 11.42 20.39 4.44
N LYS A 88 12.68 20.07 4.73
CA LYS A 88 13.60 20.92 5.52
C LYS A 88 14.47 21.83 4.65
N ALA A 89 13.96 22.23 3.49
CA ALA A 89 14.72 23.00 2.51
C ALA A 89 15.26 24.34 3.04
N GLY A 90 14.53 24.98 3.98
CA GLY A 90 14.93 26.24 4.59
C GLY A 90 15.10 27.38 3.59
N MET A 91 14.39 27.33 2.45
CA MET A 91 14.50 28.29 1.37
C MET A 91 13.16 28.55 0.68
N HIS A 92 13.05 29.69 0.00
CA HIS A 92 11.85 30.07 -0.75
C HIS A 92 11.87 29.45 -2.16
N PHE A 93 10.70 28.97 -2.60
CA PHE A 93 10.48 28.44 -3.93
C PHE A 93 9.36 29.26 -4.60
N PRO A 94 9.68 30.08 -5.61
CA PRO A 94 8.66 30.84 -6.32
C PRO A 94 7.79 29.88 -7.16
N ASN A 95 6.47 30.07 -7.13
CA ASN A 95 5.54 29.37 -8.01
C ASN A 95 5.19 30.27 -9.21
N PHE A 96 4.99 29.68 -10.38
CA PHE A 96 4.57 30.38 -11.61
C PHE A 96 5.48 31.56 -11.98
N ASN A 97 6.79 31.39 -11.79
CA ASN A 97 7.80 32.36 -12.16
C ASN A 97 8.67 31.80 -13.29
N ASP A 98 9.14 32.66 -14.19
CA ASP A 98 10.02 32.29 -15.31
C ASP A 98 11.47 32.02 -14.86
N SER A 99 11.79 32.42 -13.63
CA SER A 99 13.12 32.35 -13.05
C SER A 99 13.11 31.79 -11.62
N ILE A 100 14.13 31.01 -11.31
CA ILE A 100 14.34 30.39 -9.99
C ILE A 100 15.85 30.32 -9.69
N PRO A 101 16.31 30.57 -8.45
CA PRO A 101 17.72 30.43 -8.12
C PRO A 101 18.24 29.01 -8.37
N LEU A 102 19.47 28.87 -8.88
CA LEU A 102 20.06 27.57 -9.21
C LEU A 102 20.02 26.57 -8.03
N LYS A 103 20.24 27.04 -6.80
CA LYS A 103 20.14 26.21 -5.60
C LYS A 103 18.73 25.63 -5.41
N ALA A 104 17.70 26.44 -5.66
CA ALA A 104 16.30 26.02 -5.55
C ALA A 104 15.93 25.06 -6.68
N LEU A 105 16.40 25.34 -7.91
CA LEU A 105 16.24 24.45 -9.05
C LEU A 105 16.85 23.06 -8.80
N LYS A 106 18.08 23.00 -8.29
CA LYS A 106 18.72 21.72 -7.91
C LYS A 106 18.02 21.02 -6.75
N TYR A 107 17.31 21.77 -5.91
CA TYR A 107 16.59 21.19 -4.79
C TYR A 107 15.29 20.53 -5.24
N ILE A 108 14.51 21.18 -6.12
CA ILE A 108 13.24 20.61 -6.61
C ILE A 108 13.44 19.31 -7.41
N THR A 109 14.61 19.11 -8.02
CA THR A 109 14.93 17.85 -8.73
C THR A 109 15.08 16.64 -7.80
N LYS A 110 15.11 16.86 -6.47
CA LYS A 110 15.11 15.80 -5.45
C LYS A 110 13.72 15.19 -5.21
N SER A 111 12.71 15.67 -5.93
CA SER A 111 11.32 15.23 -5.86
C SER A 111 10.87 14.69 -7.22
N TYR A 112 10.11 13.60 -7.20
CA TYR A 112 9.57 12.91 -8.37
C TYR A 112 8.12 12.53 -8.09
N TYR A 113 7.18 13.09 -8.86
CA TYR A 113 5.76 12.83 -8.64
C TYR A 113 4.98 12.73 -9.94
N TYR A 114 3.92 11.95 -9.90
CA TYR A 114 2.95 11.83 -10.99
C TYR A 114 1.58 11.44 -10.46
N MET A 115 0.57 11.70 -11.28
CA MET A 115 -0.79 11.21 -11.09
C MET A 115 -1.29 10.59 -12.38
N GLY A 116 -2.22 9.66 -12.29
CA GLY A 116 -2.75 9.00 -13.47
C GLY A 116 -3.73 7.88 -13.16
N ASN A 117 -3.88 6.98 -14.13
CA ASN A 117 -4.74 5.80 -14.00
C ASN A 117 -3.89 4.57 -13.74
N TYR A 118 -4.45 3.54 -13.11
CA TYR A 118 -3.78 2.26 -12.95
C TYR A 118 -4.63 1.08 -13.42
N LYS A 119 -3.93 0.00 -13.78
CA LYS A 119 -4.54 -1.30 -14.08
C LYS A 119 -3.69 -2.41 -13.47
N VAL A 120 -4.36 -3.35 -12.81
CA VAL A 120 -3.73 -4.53 -12.21
C VAL A 120 -3.90 -5.74 -13.13
N SER A 121 -2.81 -6.44 -13.39
CA SER A 121 -2.81 -7.82 -13.90
C SER A 121 -2.50 -8.75 -12.73
N GLU A 122 -3.53 -9.38 -12.17
CA GLU A 122 -3.39 -10.34 -11.06
C GLU A 122 -2.54 -11.54 -11.48
N LYS A 123 -2.75 -12.04 -12.71
CA LYS A 123 -2.02 -13.17 -13.29
C LYS A 123 -0.50 -12.95 -13.28
N ASP A 124 -0.06 -11.74 -13.62
CA ASP A 124 1.36 -11.42 -13.76
C ASP A 124 1.94 -10.74 -12.50
N SER A 125 1.07 -10.42 -11.54
CA SER A 125 1.36 -9.58 -10.38
C SER A 125 2.02 -8.26 -10.80
N ILE A 126 1.46 -7.62 -11.82
CA ILE A 126 1.95 -6.34 -12.37
C ILE A 126 0.85 -5.29 -12.24
N VAL A 127 1.22 -4.11 -11.75
CA VAL A 127 0.41 -2.90 -11.85
C VAL A 127 1.03 -1.97 -12.89
N SER A 128 0.21 -1.47 -13.80
CA SER A 128 0.59 -0.47 -14.82
C SER A 128 0.03 0.87 -14.44
N HIS A 129 0.84 1.93 -14.45
CA HIS A 129 0.45 3.31 -14.18
C HIS A 129 0.55 4.13 -15.46
N PHE A 130 -0.58 4.56 -15.99
CA PHE A 130 -0.65 5.48 -17.12
C PHE A 130 -0.63 6.92 -16.61
N LYS A 131 0.45 7.65 -16.90
CA LYS A 131 0.73 8.97 -16.31
C LYS A 131 -0.05 10.08 -17.02
N LEU A 132 -1.02 10.68 -16.31
CA LEU A 132 -1.79 11.83 -16.78
C LEU A 132 -1.14 13.17 -16.40
N SER A 133 -0.30 13.17 -15.36
CA SER A 133 0.46 14.32 -14.89
C SER A 133 1.82 13.86 -14.37
N HIS A 134 2.87 14.66 -14.53
CA HIS A 134 4.20 14.36 -14.01
C HIS A 134 5.01 15.63 -13.71
N SER A 135 5.88 15.56 -12.70
CA SER A 135 6.90 16.60 -12.43
C SER A 135 7.95 16.78 -13.53
N ASN A 136 8.04 15.83 -14.48
CA ASN A 136 8.97 15.82 -15.59
C ASN A 136 8.14 15.78 -16.87
N PRO A 137 8.08 16.86 -17.66
CA PRO A 137 7.28 16.92 -18.87
C PRO A 137 7.54 15.77 -19.86
N SER A 138 8.77 15.26 -19.92
CA SER A 138 9.13 14.15 -20.81
C SER A 138 8.51 12.80 -20.42
N GLU A 139 7.86 12.70 -19.26
CA GLU A 139 7.24 11.48 -18.75
C GLU A 139 5.71 11.48 -18.90
N PHE A 140 5.12 12.56 -19.42
CA PHE A 140 3.67 12.64 -19.68
C PHE A 140 3.22 11.58 -20.69
N GLY A 141 2.08 10.94 -20.42
CA GLY A 141 1.48 9.93 -21.31
C GLY A 141 2.21 8.59 -21.33
N LEU A 142 3.36 8.46 -20.65
CA LEU A 142 4.08 7.20 -20.56
C LEU A 142 3.44 6.26 -19.53
N THR A 143 3.72 4.96 -19.68
CA THR A 143 3.28 3.93 -18.73
C THR A 143 4.47 3.40 -17.93
N ALA A 144 4.35 3.40 -16.60
CA ALA A 144 5.28 2.70 -15.72
C ALA A 144 4.68 1.37 -15.26
N GLN A 145 5.47 0.30 -15.26
CA GLN A 145 5.02 -1.02 -14.82
C GLN A 145 5.79 -1.50 -13.60
N ARG A 146 5.07 -1.98 -12.60
CA ARG A 146 5.65 -2.46 -11.35
C ARG A 146 5.17 -3.88 -11.09
N ARG A 147 6.12 -4.81 -10.95
CA ARG A 147 5.83 -6.09 -10.33
C ARG A 147 5.60 -5.84 -8.84
N PHE A 148 4.56 -6.46 -8.27
CA PHE A 148 4.23 -6.27 -6.87
C PHE A 148 3.90 -7.58 -6.16
N TYR A 149 4.01 -7.57 -4.83
CA TYR A 149 3.48 -8.60 -3.95
C TYR A 149 3.27 -8.02 -2.54
N PHE A 150 2.48 -8.70 -1.73
CA PHE A 150 2.25 -8.34 -0.33
C PHE A 150 3.10 -9.20 0.61
N SER A 151 3.60 -8.57 1.67
CA SER A 151 4.25 -9.24 2.80
C SER A 151 3.70 -8.62 4.08
N GLY A 152 2.69 -9.27 4.67
CA GLY A 152 1.94 -8.68 5.78
C GLY A 152 1.20 -7.40 5.36
N ASP A 153 1.48 -6.30 6.06
CA ASP A 153 0.98 -4.94 5.79
C ASP A 153 1.85 -4.15 4.80
N THR A 154 2.86 -4.80 4.22
CA THR A 154 3.80 -4.17 3.30
C THR A 154 3.50 -4.54 1.86
N LEU A 155 3.34 -3.52 1.00
CA LEU A 155 3.31 -3.65 -0.45
C LEU A 155 4.74 -3.48 -0.98
N VAL A 156 5.27 -4.52 -1.63
CA VAL A 156 6.60 -4.51 -2.23
C VAL A 156 6.48 -4.34 -3.73
N MET A 157 7.25 -3.42 -4.31
CA MET A 157 7.23 -3.11 -5.73
C MET A 157 8.62 -3.08 -6.34
N GLN A 158 8.71 -3.50 -7.60
CA GLN A 158 9.93 -3.45 -8.40
C GLN A 158 9.61 -3.04 -9.84
N PRO A 159 10.38 -2.10 -10.44
CA PRO A 159 10.27 -1.77 -11.86
C PRO A 159 10.49 -2.98 -12.77
N VAL A 160 9.67 -3.08 -13.82
CA VAL A 160 9.79 -4.13 -14.84
C VAL A 160 10.85 -3.74 -15.88
N GLU A 161 11.00 -2.44 -16.17
CA GLU A 161 11.97 -1.95 -17.14
C GLU A 161 13.43 -2.24 -16.70
N HIS A 162 14.26 -2.69 -17.65
CA HIS A 162 15.64 -3.12 -17.35
C HIS A 162 16.46 -2.02 -16.67
N LYS A 163 16.34 -0.76 -17.13
CA LYS A 163 17.05 0.42 -16.59
C LYS A 163 16.89 0.56 -15.07
N ASN A 164 15.69 0.27 -14.55
CA ASN A 164 15.34 0.46 -13.14
C ASN A 164 15.11 -0.86 -12.38
N SER A 165 15.35 -1.99 -13.03
CA SER A 165 15.09 -3.33 -12.48
C SER A 165 15.85 -3.65 -11.18
N LYS A 166 16.88 -2.84 -10.86
CA LYS A 166 17.67 -2.96 -9.63
C LYS A 166 17.03 -2.25 -8.43
N LEU A 167 15.93 -1.52 -8.62
CA LEU A 167 15.23 -0.81 -7.55
C LEU A 167 14.19 -1.71 -6.90
N LYS A 168 14.04 -1.56 -5.58
CA LYS A 168 12.97 -2.21 -4.82
C LYS A 168 12.39 -1.20 -3.84
N LEU A 169 11.08 -1.06 -3.88
CA LEU A 169 10.33 -0.16 -3.02
C LEU A 169 9.48 -0.99 -2.08
N LYS A 170 9.46 -0.60 -0.81
CA LYS A 170 8.57 -1.15 0.20
C LYS A 170 7.68 -0.04 0.73
N TRP A 171 6.40 -0.33 0.79
CA TRP A 171 5.36 0.61 1.13
C TRP A 171 4.54 0.05 2.28
N LEU A 172 4.34 0.84 3.33
CA LEU A 172 3.49 0.48 4.46
C LEU A 172 2.13 1.16 4.31
N MET A 173 1.06 0.40 4.52
CA MET A 173 -0.28 0.97 4.49
C MET A 173 -0.42 2.02 5.61
N THR A 174 -0.91 3.22 5.27
CA THR A 174 -1.25 4.21 6.28
C THR A 174 -2.58 3.82 6.91
N LYS A 175 -2.62 3.75 8.24
CA LYS A 175 -3.84 3.48 9.02
C LYS A 175 -4.63 4.76 9.24
#